data_AF-A0A3A4PC88-F1
#
_entry.id   AF-A0A3A4PC88-F1
#
_cell.length_a   1.000
_cell.length_b   1.000
_cell.length_c   1.000
_cell.angle_alpha   90.00
_cell.angle_beta   90.00
_cell.angle_gamma   90.00
#
_symmetry.space_group_name_H-M   'P 1'
#
loop_
_entity.id
_entity.type
_entity.pdbx_description
1 polymer ?
#
loop_
_entity_poly.entity_id
_entity_poly.type
_entity_poly.pdbx_seq_one_letter_code
_entity_poly.pdbx_strand_id
1 'polypeptide(L)'
;MDITCDRCGYEGSGEEFRHIGNAMCCGPLTFRECPSCRNPVICDRQEMREEIEDTAREISHRVEAAIAGKDTIQARDLLKELSFLNQCLNLDAINDYVREKKRQVNRIDRAAASPS
;
A
#
# COMPACT_ATOMS: atom_id res chain seq x y z
N MET A 1 1.89 -11.41 -12.77
CA MET A 1 1.59 -11.25 -14.21
C MET A 1 2.91 -11.09 -14.96
N ASP A 2 2.94 -11.52 -16.22
CA ASP A 2 4.15 -11.43 -17.05
C ASP A 2 4.18 -10.07 -17.77
N ILE A 3 5.28 -9.34 -17.59
CA ILE A 3 5.59 -8.09 -18.28
C ILE A 3 6.41 -8.43 -19.51
N THR A 4 6.01 -7.91 -20.66
CA THR A 4 6.76 -8.04 -21.92
C THR A 4 7.54 -6.77 -22.20
N CYS A 5 8.83 -6.88 -22.48
CA CYS A 5 9.63 -5.76 -22.95
C CYS A 5 9.42 -5.53 -24.45
N ASP A 6 8.84 -4.38 -24.82
CA ASP A 6 8.62 -4.01 -26.24
C ASP A 6 9.90 -3.92 -27.09
N ARG A 7 11.06 -3.76 -26.45
CA ARG A 7 12.34 -3.63 -27.17
C ARG A 7 13.00 -4.95 -27.50
N CYS A 8 13.01 -5.91 -26.57
CA CYS A 8 13.74 -7.17 -26.74
C CYS A 8 12.87 -8.42 -26.67
N GLY A 9 11.57 -8.27 -26.41
CA GLY A 9 10.62 -9.38 -26.29
C GLY A 9 10.83 -10.24 -25.04
N TYR A 10 11.61 -9.79 -24.06
CA TYR A 10 11.74 -10.50 -22.79
C TYR A 10 10.40 -10.49 -22.05
N GLU A 11 9.89 -11.66 -21.75
CA GLU A 11 8.71 -11.89 -20.89
C GLU A 11 9.19 -12.42 -19.54
N GLY A 12 8.70 -11.82 -18.45
CA GLY A 12 9.02 -12.28 -17.10
C GLY A 12 8.11 -11.65 -16.06
N SER A 13 8.19 -12.12 -14.83
CA SER A 13 7.36 -11.60 -13.74
C SER A 13 7.72 -10.15 -13.41
N GLY A 14 6.75 -9.36 -12.95
CA GLY A 14 7.00 -7.95 -12.59
C GLY A 14 8.15 -7.75 -11.61
N GLU A 15 8.38 -8.68 -10.68
CA GLU A 15 9.46 -8.65 -9.69
C GLU A 15 10.87 -8.69 -10.33
N GLU A 16 11.00 -9.27 -11.53
CA GLU A 16 12.25 -9.32 -12.28
C GLU A 16 12.60 -7.97 -12.95
N PHE A 17 11.60 -7.10 -13.12
CA PHE A 17 11.77 -5.78 -13.70
C PHE A 17 12.01 -4.75 -12.60
N ARG A 18 13.22 -4.18 -12.57
CA ARG A 18 13.64 -3.23 -11.53
C ARG A 18 12.87 -1.91 -11.65
N HIS A 19 12.28 -1.42 -10.58
CA HIS A 19 11.64 -0.10 -10.57
C HIS A 19 12.66 1.04 -10.78
N ILE A 20 12.39 1.95 -11.73
CA ILE A 20 13.26 3.09 -12.08
C ILE A 20 12.60 4.46 -11.98
N GLY A 21 11.30 4.54 -11.72
CA GLY A 21 10.62 5.80 -11.33
C GLY A 21 9.18 5.91 -11.81
N ASN A 22 8.57 7.07 -11.55
CA ASN A 22 7.19 7.39 -11.91
C ASN A 22 7.17 8.61 -12.86
N ALA A 23 6.39 8.56 -13.94
CA ALA A 23 6.05 9.76 -14.69
C ALA A 23 4.96 10.52 -13.93
N MET A 24 5.27 11.72 -13.43
CA MET A 24 4.24 12.58 -12.82
C MET A 24 3.41 13.36 -13.85
N CYS A 25 3.85 13.47 -15.10
CA CYS A 25 3.30 14.43 -16.06
C CYS A 25 2.11 13.94 -16.91
N CYS A 26 1.85 12.63 -16.99
CA CYS A 26 0.88 12.06 -17.94
C CYS A 26 -0.13 11.10 -17.30
N GLY A 27 -0.35 11.18 -16.00
CA GLY A 27 -1.05 10.15 -15.21
C GLY A 27 -0.06 9.18 -14.55
N PRO A 28 -0.53 8.23 -13.72
CA PRO A 28 0.33 7.47 -12.81
C PRO A 28 1.02 6.30 -13.53
N LEU A 29 1.89 6.62 -14.49
CA LEU A 29 2.69 5.63 -15.22
C LEU A 29 3.95 5.29 -14.43
N THR A 30 4.18 4.00 -14.25
CA THR A 30 5.36 3.46 -13.58
C THR A 30 6.36 2.99 -14.62
N PHE A 31 7.64 3.32 -14.44
CA PHE A 31 8.71 2.79 -15.26
C PHE A 31 9.46 1.71 -14.50
N ARG A 32 9.60 0.56 -15.14
CA ARG A 32 10.53 -0.49 -14.72
C ARG A 32 11.60 -0.69 -15.79
N GLU A 33 12.73 -1.26 -15.42
CA GLU A 33 13.85 -1.55 -16.29
C GLU A 33 13.84 -3.03 -16.64
N CYS A 34 13.87 -3.36 -17.94
CA CYS A 34 13.98 -4.72 -18.40
C CYS A 34 15.32 -5.35 -17.98
N PRO A 35 15.34 -6.53 -17.34
CA PRO A 35 16.57 -7.18 -16.90
C PRO A 35 17.48 -7.60 -18.06
N SER A 36 16.88 -7.90 -19.23
CA SER A 36 17.60 -8.36 -20.41
C SER A 36 18.29 -7.22 -21.18
N CYS A 37 17.59 -6.12 -21.45
CA CYS A 37 18.10 -5.05 -22.33
C CYS A 37 18.20 -3.66 -21.67
N ARG A 38 17.85 -3.56 -20.38
CA ARG A 38 17.79 -2.32 -19.59
C ARG A 38 16.89 -1.23 -20.18
N ASN A 39 15.98 -1.60 -21.08
CA ASN A 39 15.02 -0.64 -21.63
C ASN A 39 13.96 -0.30 -20.57
N PRO A 40 13.59 0.98 -20.44
CA PRO A 40 12.42 1.38 -19.66
C PRO A 40 11.15 0.75 -20.26
N VAL A 41 10.39 0.07 -19.43
CA VAL A 41 9.08 -0.50 -19.74
C VAL A 41 8.04 0.27 -18.95
N ILE A 42 7.02 0.77 -19.65
CA ILE A 42 5.88 1.44 -19.03
C ILE A 42 4.95 0.34 -18.52
N CYS A 43 4.76 0.28 -17.22
CA CYS A 43 3.84 -0.66 -16.58
C CYS A 43 2.62 0.14 -16.11
N ASP A 44 1.44 -0.25 -16.58
CA ASP A 44 0.19 0.44 -16.24
C ASP A 44 -0.21 0.14 -14.78
N ARG A 45 -0.79 1.12 -14.09
CA ARG A 45 -0.96 1.07 -12.62
C ARG A 45 -1.96 0.03 -12.12
N GLN A 46 -2.64 -0.71 -13.00
CA GLN A 46 -3.57 -1.77 -12.59
C GLN A 46 -2.85 -2.86 -11.78
N GLU A 47 -1.62 -3.19 -12.18
CA GLU A 47 -0.75 -4.18 -11.50
C GLU A 47 -0.37 -3.72 -10.08
N MET A 48 0.04 -2.45 -9.91
CA MET A 48 0.35 -1.91 -8.59
C MET A 48 -0.91 -1.69 -7.75
N ARG A 49 -2.08 -1.47 -8.36
CA ARG A 49 -3.31 -1.24 -7.62
C ARG A 49 -3.72 -2.49 -6.84
N GLU A 50 -3.61 -3.66 -7.45
CA GLU A 50 -3.87 -4.94 -6.76
C GLU A 50 -2.88 -5.19 -5.62
N GLU A 51 -1.57 -5.02 -5.85
CA GLU A 51 -0.54 -5.16 -4.80
C GLU A 51 -0.76 -4.18 -3.63
N ILE A 52 -1.09 -2.92 -3.93
CA ILE A 52 -1.35 -1.90 -2.92
C ILE A 52 -2.68 -2.20 -2.19
N GLU A 53 -3.69 -2.71 -2.88
CA GLU A 53 -4.95 -3.16 -2.26
C GLU A 53 -4.75 -4.36 -1.33
N ASP A 54 -3.95 -5.34 -1.73
CA ASP A 54 -3.62 -6.50 -0.90
C ASP A 54 -2.80 -6.08 0.33
N THR A 55 -1.81 -5.20 0.15
CA THR A 55 -1.05 -4.59 1.26
C THR A 55 -1.97 -3.83 2.22
N ALA A 56 -2.89 -3.02 1.69
CA ALA A 56 -3.87 -2.30 2.49
C ALA A 56 -4.80 -3.25 3.27
N ARG A 57 -5.18 -4.38 2.67
CA ARG A 57 -5.99 -5.42 3.31
C ARG A 57 -5.22 -6.09 4.45
N GLU A 58 -3.96 -6.45 4.23
CA GLU A 58 -3.09 -7.04 5.25
C GLU A 58 -2.88 -6.09 6.44
N ILE A 59 -2.55 -4.82 6.17
CA ILE A 59 -2.40 -3.81 7.22
C ILE A 59 -3.70 -3.63 7.99
N SER A 60 -4.84 -3.64 7.31
CA SER A 60 -6.15 -3.56 7.96
C SER A 60 -6.38 -4.72 8.93
N HIS A 61 -6.01 -5.96 8.56
CA HIS A 61 -6.06 -7.11 9.46
C HIS A 61 -5.13 -6.94 10.67
N ARG A 62 -3.90 -6.45 10.45
CA ARG A 62 -2.93 -6.19 11.53
C ARG A 62 -3.42 -5.10 12.48
N VAL A 63 -4.12 -4.07 11.98
CA VAL A 63 -4.77 -3.05 12.82
C VAL A 63 -5.81 -3.68 13.74
N GLU A 64 -6.68 -4.56 13.22
CA GLU A 64 -7.69 -5.23 14.04
C GLU A 64 -7.06 -6.11 15.11
N ALA A 65 -6.00 -6.85 14.76
CA ALA A 65 -5.26 -7.68 15.70
C ALA A 65 -4.60 -6.84 16.82
N ALA A 66 -3.96 -5.72 16.48
CA ALA A 66 -3.35 -4.81 17.45
C ALA A 66 -4.40 -4.19 18.38
N ILE A 67 -5.55 -3.76 17.83
CA ILE A 67 -6.68 -3.24 18.61
C ILE A 67 -7.24 -4.30 19.57
N ALA A 68 -7.44 -5.54 19.09
CA ALA A 68 -7.90 -6.65 19.93
C ALA A 68 -6.90 -6.99 21.05
N GLY A 69 -5.60 -6.92 20.75
CA GLY A 69 -4.52 -7.06 21.73
C GLY A 69 -4.31 -5.85 22.65
N LYS A 70 -5.08 -4.77 22.48
CA LYS A 70 -4.92 -3.46 23.16
C LYS A 70 -3.53 -2.83 22.97
N ASP A 71 -2.80 -3.21 21.92
CA ASP A 71 -1.54 -2.56 21.53
C ASP A 71 -1.85 -1.29 20.73
N THR A 72 -2.12 -0.22 21.46
CA THR A 72 -2.54 1.07 20.87
C THR A 72 -1.39 1.81 20.19
N ILE A 73 -0.14 1.47 20.49
CA ILE A 73 1.04 2.03 19.81
C ILE A 73 1.13 1.41 18.41
N GLN A 74 1.16 0.07 18.34
CA GLN A 74 1.23 -0.64 17.06
C GLN A 74 0.04 -0.30 16.16
N ALA A 75 -1.17 -0.26 16.72
CA ALA A 75 -2.37 0.11 15.95
C ALA A 75 -2.25 1.52 15.33
N ARG A 76 -1.68 2.50 16.04
CA ARG A 76 -1.49 3.86 15.51
C ARG A 76 -0.50 3.93 14.37
N ASP A 77 0.59 3.18 14.47
CA ASP A 77 1.63 3.20 13.44
C ASP A 77 1.13 2.51 12.16
N LEU A 78 0.43 1.39 12.29
CA LEU A 78 -0.24 0.74 11.16
C LEU A 78 -1.31 1.65 10.51
N LEU A 79 -2.07 2.41 11.31
CA LEU A 79 -3.05 3.36 10.77
C LEU A 79 -2.42 4.55 10.04
N LYS A 80 -1.19 4.95 10.39
CA LYS A 80 -0.44 5.96 9.63
C LYS A 80 0.05 5.36 8.30
N GLU A 81 0.57 4.14 8.33
CA GLU A 81 1.02 3.42 7.14
C GLU A 81 -0.12 3.22 6.14
N LEU A 82 -1.30 2.79 6.62
CA LEU A 82 -2.51 2.65 5.80
C LEU A 82 -2.96 4.00 5.20
N SER A 83 -2.86 5.09 5.97
CA SER A 83 -3.17 6.43 5.48
C SER A 83 -2.19 6.92 4.41
N PHE A 84 -0.92 6.51 4.50
CA PHE A 84 0.08 6.81 3.47
C PHE A 84 -0.19 6.02 2.19
N LEU A 85 -0.47 4.72 2.30
CA LEU A 85 -0.89 3.88 1.17
C LEU A 85 -2.16 4.41 0.49
N ASN A 86 -3.08 4.98 1.25
CA ASN A 86 -4.28 5.58 0.65
C ASN A 86 -4.00 6.82 -0.20
N GLN A 87 -2.87 7.49 -0.04
CA GLN A 87 -2.47 8.55 -0.99
C GLN A 87 -2.21 7.98 -2.38
N CYS A 88 -1.82 6.69 -2.44
CA CYS A 88 -1.65 5.99 -3.69
C CYS A 88 -3.00 5.49 -4.24
N LEU A 89 -3.86 4.89 -3.41
CA LEU A 89 -5.14 4.32 -3.87
C LEU A 89 -6.24 5.37 -4.11
N ASN A 90 -6.18 6.50 -3.39
CA ASN A 90 -7.17 7.57 -3.37
C ASN A 90 -8.61 7.07 -3.13
N LEU A 91 -8.79 6.23 -2.11
CA LEU A 91 -10.08 5.63 -1.76
C LEU A 91 -10.66 6.26 -0.49
N ASP A 92 -11.86 6.84 -0.60
CA ASP A 92 -12.56 7.45 0.55
C ASP A 92 -12.88 6.42 1.64
N ALA A 93 -13.20 5.19 1.26
CA ALA A 93 -13.46 4.10 2.20
C ALA A 93 -12.30 3.85 3.17
N ILE A 94 -11.04 3.99 2.72
CA ILE A 94 -9.87 3.83 3.58
C ILE A 94 -9.73 5.02 4.53
N ASN A 95 -10.05 6.25 4.08
CA ASN A 95 -10.06 7.43 4.95
C ASN A 95 -11.07 7.29 6.09
N ASP A 96 -12.28 6.82 5.78
CA ASP A 96 -13.33 6.59 6.76
C ASP A 96 -12.94 5.49 7.76
N TYR A 97 -12.41 4.37 7.25
CA TYR A 97 -11.90 3.28 8.08
C TYR A 97 -10.81 3.75 9.05
N VAL A 98 -9.79 4.47 8.55
CA VAL A 98 -8.71 5.00 9.39
C VAL A 98 -9.26 5.94 10.48
N ARG A 99 -10.24 6.78 10.13
CA ARG A 99 -10.87 7.70 11.09
C ARG A 99 -11.63 6.95 12.18
N GLU A 100 -12.38 5.93 11.82
CA GLU A 100 -13.11 5.09 12.74
C GLU A 100 -12.17 4.37 13.71
N LYS A 101 -11.15 3.68 13.20
CA LYS A 101 -10.20 2.94 14.03
C LYS A 101 -9.36 3.83 14.95
N LYS A 102 -8.97 5.03 14.50
CA LYS A 102 -8.34 6.03 15.39
C LYS A 102 -9.24 6.40 16.58
N ARG A 103 -10.56 6.53 16.38
CA ARG A 103 -11.50 6.78 17.49
C ARG A 103 -11.56 5.59 18.44
N GLN A 104 -11.54 4.35 17.92
CA GLN A 104 -11.55 3.14 18.74
C GLN A 104 -10.28 3.04 19.61
N VAL A 105 -9.10 3.25 19.03
CA VAL A 105 -7.82 3.26 19.76
C VAL A 105 -7.84 4.30 20.89
N ASN A 106 -8.34 5.51 20.62
CA ASN A 106 -8.44 6.55 21.64
C ASN A 106 -9.41 6.19 22.79
N ARG A 107 -10.45 5.40 22.53
CA ARG A 107 -11.34 4.89 23.60
C ARG A 107 -10.62 3.87 24.48
N ILE A 108 -9.82 2.99 23.89
CA ILE A 108 -9.02 1.99 24.61
C ILE A 108 -8.02 2.68 25.54
N ASP A 109 -7.26 3.66 25.04
CA ASP A 109 -6.30 4.41 25.86
C ASP A 109 -6.97 5.13 27.03
N ARG A 110 -8.13 5.75 26.79
CA ARG A 110 -8.89 6.43 27.85
C ARG A 110 -9.37 5.45 28.92
N ALA A 111 -9.84 4.27 28.52
CA ALA A 111 -10.24 3.23 29.46
C ALA A 111 -9.04 2.69 30.27
N ALA A 112 -7.87 2.56 29.64
CA ALA A 112 -6.64 2.16 30.33
C ALA A 112 -6.14 3.22 31.32
N ALA A 113 -6.35 4.51 31.04
CA ALA A 113 -5.96 5.62 31.91
C ALA A 113 -6.91 5.87 33.08
N SER A 114 -8.07 5.19 33.13
CA SER A 114 -9.03 5.26 34.25
C SER A 114 -9.24 3.86 34.87
N PRO A 115 -8.21 3.25 35.46
CA PRO A 115 -8.39 1.98 36.16
C PRO A 115 -9.29 2.23 37.38
N SER A 116 -10.42 1.51 37.43
CA SER A 116 -11.31 1.47 38.60
C SER A 116 -10.71 0.66 39.73
#